data_AF-A0A970GZN0-F1
#
_entry.id   AF-A0A970GZN0-F1
#
_cell.length_a   1.000
_cell.length_b   1.000
_cell.length_c   1.000
_cell.angle_alpha   90.00
_cell.angle_beta   90.00
_cell.angle_gamma   90.00
#
_symmetry.space_group_name_H-M   'P 1'
#
loop_
_entity.id
_entity.type
_entity.pdbx_description
1 polymer ?
#
loop_
_entity_poly.entity_id
_entity_poly.type
_entity_poly.pdbx_seq_one_letter_code
_entity_poly.pdbx_strand_id
1 'polypeptide(L)'
;MTPARAGFSLIEALLACALLAMVLVPVLVTFRTHLGAVDRMSARLRLEHTCRARLDASEARVRAGITDPLPSGRQPGGLVLREIPPAAEPCGAGHFWHLAIEATDPGTELTTAGERFLILMPQEAPEGEAP
;
A
#
# COMPACT_ATOMS: atom_id res chain seq x y z
N MET A 1 27.81 -31.91 58.28
CA MET A 1 27.62 -31.21 56.99
C MET A 1 26.84 -32.10 56.06
N THR A 2 25.53 -31.93 56.02
CA THR A 2 24.63 -32.56 55.05
C THR A 2 24.17 -31.47 54.09
N PRO A 3 24.26 -31.65 52.76
CA PRO A 3 23.81 -30.63 51.83
C PRO A 3 22.28 -30.55 51.92
N ALA A 4 21.77 -29.43 52.43
CA ALA A 4 20.35 -29.11 52.33
C ALA A 4 20.01 -29.02 50.83
N ARG A 5 19.29 -30.02 50.31
CA ARG A 5 18.65 -29.91 49.01
C ARG A 5 17.66 -28.75 49.13
N ALA A 6 17.97 -27.63 48.47
CA ALA A 6 17.02 -26.54 48.28
C ALA A 6 15.90 -27.05 47.36
N GLY A 7 14.92 -27.74 47.95
CA GLY A 7 13.72 -28.16 47.25
C GLY A 7 12.84 -26.94 47.04
N PHE A 8 12.67 -26.51 45.80
CA PHE A 8 11.74 -25.46 45.42
C PHE A 8 10.35 -25.82 45.97
N SER A 9 9.80 -25.00 46.86
CA SER A 9 8.46 -25.24 47.38
C SER A 9 7.42 -25.03 46.28
N LEU A 10 6.32 -25.79 46.29
CA LEU A 10 5.21 -25.59 45.35
C LEU A 10 4.72 -24.12 45.37
N ILE A 11 4.73 -23.50 46.55
CA ILE A 11 4.31 -22.10 46.73
C ILE A 11 5.30 -21.15 46.02
N GLU A 12 6.60 -21.39 46.13
CA GLU A 12 7.63 -20.58 45.46
C GLU A 12 7.53 -20.72 43.94
N ALA A 13 7.27 -21.94 43.44
CA ALA A 13 7.06 -22.18 42.01
C ALA A 13 5.82 -21.43 41.49
N LEU A 14 4.70 -21.47 42.23
CA LEU A 14 3.49 -20.75 41.86
C LEU A 14 3.69 -19.23 41.90
N LEU A 15 4.41 -18.72 42.89
CA LEU A 15 4.73 -17.30 43.01
C LEU A 15 5.63 -16.84 41.85
N ALA A 16 6.66 -17.62 41.50
CA ALA A 16 7.53 -17.35 40.36
C ALA A 16 6.74 -17.34 39.04
N CYS A 17 5.84 -18.31 38.84
CA CYS A 17 4.95 -18.34 37.68
C CYS A 17 4.01 -17.12 37.63
N ALA A 18 3.44 -16.71 38.76
CA ALA A 18 2.56 -15.54 38.83
C ALA A 18 3.32 -14.24 38.49
N LEU A 19 4.53 -14.06 39.01
CA LEU A 19 5.39 -12.92 38.70
C LEU A 19 5.82 -12.92 37.23
N LEU A 20 6.21 -14.08 36.69
CA LEU A 20 6.52 -14.24 35.26
C LEU A 20 5.31 -13.89 34.39
N ALA A 21 4.11 -14.36 34.75
CA ALA A 21 2.88 -14.04 34.02
C ALA A 21 2.59 -12.53 34.05
N MET A 22 2.74 -11.86 35.20
CA MET A 22 2.53 -10.41 35.31
C MET A 22 3.45 -9.60 34.39
N VAL A 23 4.66 -10.10 34.09
CA VAL A 23 5.59 -9.44 33.17
C VAL A 23 5.37 -9.89 31.72
N LEU A 24 5.18 -11.18 31.48
CA LEU A 24 5.13 -11.76 30.14
C LEU A 24 3.85 -11.37 29.40
N VAL A 25 2.71 -11.34 30.09
CA VAL A 25 1.41 -11.00 29.48
C VAL A 25 1.42 -9.61 28.84
N PRO A 26 1.79 -8.52 29.53
CA PRO A 26 1.82 -7.20 28.90
C PRO A 26 2.85 -7.13 27.77
N VAL A 27 4.01 -7.77 27.90
CA VAL A 27 5.02 -7.83 26.82
C VAL A 27 4.46 -8.51 25.57
N LEU A 28 3.78 -9.64 25.72
CA LEU A 28 3.15 -10.35 24.61
C LEU A 28 2.03 -9.54 23.97
N VAL A 29 1.23 -8.82 24.76
CA VAL A 29 0.19 -7.92 24.25
C VAL A 29 0.81 -6.80 23.43
N THR A 30 1.82 -6.11 23.97
CA THR A 30 2.53 -5.04 23.27
C THR A 30 3.17 -5.57 21.98
N PHE A 31 3.84 -6.73 22.03
CA PHE A 31 4.41 -7.35 20.84
C PHE A 31 3.37 -7.64 19.76
N ARG A 32 2.21 -8.20 20.13
CA ARG A 32 1.10 -8.43 19.19
C ARG A 32 0.58 -7.14 18.57
N THR A 33 0.50 -6.06 19.36
CA THR A 33 0.09 -4.75 18.82
C THR A 33 1.11 -4.19 17.83
N HIS A 34 2.41 -4.36 18.08
CA HIS A 34 3.45 -3.95 17.15
C HIS A 34 3.42 -4.77 15.86
N LEU A 35 3.25 -6.09 15.93
CA LEU A 35 3.08 -6.92 14.74
C LEU A 35 1.87 -6.46 13.90
N GLY A 36 0.73 -6.23 14.54
CA GLY A 36 -0.46 -5.73 13.84
C GLY A 36 -0.30 -4.31 13.27
N ALA A 37 0.61 -3.49 13.81
CA ALA A 37 0.95 -2.19 13.24
C ALA A 37 1.88 -2.33 12.01
N VAL A 38 2.87 -3.22 12.09
CA VAL A 38 3.78 -3.53 10.98
C VAL A 38 3.01 -4.13 9.79
N ASP A 39 2.09 -5.06 10.04
CA ASP A 39 1.27 -5.67 8.99
C ASP A 39 0.44 -4.61 8.27
N ARG A 40 -0.23 -3.71 9.00
CA ARG A 40 -0.97 -2.58 8.43
C ARG A 40 -0.10 -1.63 7.63
N MET A 41 1.11 -1.32 8.12
CA MET A 41 2.05 -0.48 7.38
C MET A 41 2.51 -1.16 6.08
N SER A 42 2.77 -2.47 6.14
CA SER A 42 3.15 -3.24 4.96
C SER A 42 2.04 -3.30 3.91
N ALA A 43 0.78 -3.46 4.33
CA ALA A 43 -0.38 -3.43 3.45
C ALA A 43 -0.54 -2.06 2.79
N ARG A 44 -0.38 -0.98 3.56
CA ARG A 44 -0.40 0.39 3.05
C ARG A 44 0.70 0.63 2.01
N LEU A 45 1.93 0.21 2.27
CA LEU A 45 3.02 0.37 1.30
C LEU A 45 2.77 -0.40 0.00
N ARG A 46 2.22 -1.63 0.09
CA ARG A 46 1.84 -2.40 -1.11
C ARG A 46 0.77 -1.69 -1.92
N LEU A 47 -0.23 -1.11 -1.25
CA LEU A 47 -1.28 -0.32 -1.88
C LEU A 47 -0.70 0.91 -2.59
N GLU A 48 0.14 1.69 -1.90
CA GLU A 48 0.78 2.88 -2.47
C GLU A 48 1.66 2.54 -3.69
N HIS A 49 2.46 1.47 -3.61
CA HIS A 49 3.27 1.00 -4.74
C HIS A 49 2.42 0.56 -5.93
N THR A 50 1.32 -0.17 -5.68
CA THR A 50 0.41 -0.63 -6.73
C THR A 50 -0.28 0.54 -7.42
N CYS A 51 -0.77 1.52 -6.66
CA CYS A 51 -1.35 2.75 -7.22
C CYS A 51 -0.35 3.53 -8.08
N ARG A 52 0.89 3.70 -7.60
CA ARG A 52 1.93 4.41 -8.37
C ARG A 52 2.23 3.71 -9.68
N ALA A 53 2.47 2.40 -9.66
CA ALA A 53 2.76 1.64 -10.87
C ALA A 53 1.63 1.72 -11.90
N ARG A 54 0.37 1.75 -11.44
CA ARG A 54 -0.79 1.92 -12.31
C ARG A 54 -0.88 3.35 -12.88
N LEU A 55 -0.65 4.38 -12.07
CA LEU A 55 -0.60 5.77 -12.55
C LEU A 55 0.51 5.97 -13.58
N ASP A 56 1.68 5.37 -13.36
CA ASP A 56 2.79 5.42 -14.32
C ASP A 56 2.40 4.76 -15.66
N ALA A 57 1.69 3.63 -15.60
CA ALA A 57 1.18 2.96 -16.80
C ALA A 57 0.11 3.81 -17.53
N SER A 58 -0.82 4.43 -16.79
CA SER A 58 -1.84 5.32 -17.36
C SER A 58 -1.20 6.56 -18.01
N GLU A 59 -0.20 7.16 -17.36
CA GLU A 59 0.56 8.27 -17.93
C GLU A 59 1.25 7.88 -19.23
N ALA A 60 1.96 6.75 -19.26
CA ALA A 60 2.64 6.27 -20.45
C ALA A 60 1.66 6.06 -21.62
N ARG A 61 0.46 5.55 -21.34
CA ARG A 61 -0.60 5.37 -22.35
C ARG A 61 -1.12 6.69 -22.88
N VAL A 62 -1.43 7.65 -22.01
CA VAL A 62 -1.91 8.97 -22.45
C VAL A 62 -0.84 9.70 -23.25
N ARG A 63 0.45 9.60 -22.85
CA ARG A 63 1.57 10.11 -23.65
C ARG A 63 1.71 9.43 -25.01
N ALA A 64 1.32 8.15 -25.13
CA ALA A 64 1.27 7.41 -26.38
C ALA A 64 -0.02 7.66 -27.19
N GLY A 65 -0.90 8.58 -26.75
CA GLY A 65 -2.17 8.89 -27.40
C GLY A 65 -3.30 7.88 -27.14
N ILE A 66 -3.10 6.95 -26.21
CA ILE A 66 -4.12 5.96 -25.81
C ILE A 66 -4.86 6.48 -24.59
N THR A 67 -6.14 6.79 -24.76
CA THR A 67 -6.96 7.45 -23.74
C THR A 67 -7.97 6.52 -23.06
N ASP A 68 -8.05 5.26 -23.49
CA ASP A 68 -8.93 4.29 -22.82
C ASP A 68 -8.42 4.02 -21.38
N PRO A 69 -9.30 3.87 -20.38
CA PRO A 69 -8.88 3.49 -19.03
C PRO A 69 -8.26 2.08 -19.02
N LEU A 70 -7.37 1.77 -18.07
CA LEU A 70 -6.93 0.39 -17.85
C LEU A 70 -8.11 -0.43 -17.27
N PRO A 71 -8.11 -1.75 -17.48
CA PRO A 71 -9.12 -2.61 -16.88
C PRO A 71 -9.05 -2.51 -15.34
N SER A 72 -10.19 -2.11 -14.76
CA SER A 72 -10.48 -2.22 -13.33
C SER A 72 -10.73 -3.68 -12.97
N GLY A 73 -10.54 -4.02 -11.69
CA GLY A 73 -10.80 -5.36 -11.20
C GLY A 73 -9.90 -5.81 -10.08
N ARG A 74 -10.00 -7.10 -9.77
CA ARG A 74 -9.26 -7.72 -8.67
C ARG A 74 -7.86 -8.11 -9.13
N GLN A 75 -6.86 -7.67 -8.38
CA GLN A 75 -5.46 -7.99 -8.56
C GLN A 75 -5.03 -9.14 -7.63
N PRO A 76 -3.85 -9.73 -7.86
CA PRO A 76 -3.25 -10.67 -6.92
C PRO A 76 -3.21 -10.09 -5.50
N GLY A 77 -3.46 -10.94 -4.49
CA GLY A 77 -3.56 -10.50 -3.10
C GLY A 77 -4.94 -9.93 -2.71
N GLY A 78 -5.93 -9.99 -3.61
CA GLY A 78 -7.31 -9.60 -3.31
C GLY A 78 -7.59 -8.11 -3.48
N LEU A 79 -6.57 -7.30 -3.76
CA LEU A 79 -6.64 -5.87 -4.01
C LEU A 79 -7.66 -5.56 -5.12
N VAL A 80 -8.53 -4.59 -4.87
CA VAL A 80 -9.51 -4.10 -5.84
C VAL A 80 -9.00 -2.78 -6.38
N LEU A 81 -8.81 -2.70 -7.70
CA LEU A 81 -8.41 -1.48 -8.39
C LEU A 81 -9.55 -0.93 -9.22
N ARG A 82 -9.74 0.38 -9.13
CA ARG A 82 -10.64 1.15 -9.97
C ARG A 82 -9.89 2.34 -10.55
N GLU A 83 -9.83 2.40 -11.86
CA GLU A 83 -9.35 3.59 -12.56
C GLU A 83 -10.54 4.46 -12.95
N ILE A 84 -10.40 5.76 -12.74
CA ILE A 84 -11.35 6.75 -13.20
C ILE A 84 -10.93 7.12 -14.63
N PRO A 85 -11.88 7.17 -15.59
CA PRO A 85 -11.57 7.54 -16.97
C PRO A 85 -10.78 8.84 -17.03
N PRO A 86 -9.70 8.91 -17.84
CA PRO A 86 -8.88 10.11 -17.91
C PRO A 86 -9.71 11.27 -18.48
N ALA A 87 -9.69 12.40 -17.77
CA ALA A 87 -10.39 13.61 -18.18
C ALA A 87 -9.41 14.58 -18.82
N ALA A 88 -9.75 15.12 -19.99
CA ALA A 88 -8.95 16.11 -20.69
C ALA A 88 -9.67 17.46 -20.78
N GLU A 89 -8.97 18.54 -20.44
CA GLU A 89 -9.40 19.90 -20.71
C GLU A 89 -8.39 20.59 -21.65
N PRO A 90 -8.85 21.29 -22.71
CA PRO A 90 -7.95 22.01 -23.60
C PRO A 90 -7.30 23.18 -22.84
N CYS A 91 -5.98 23.30 -22.93
CA CYS A 91 -5.19 24.34 -22.26
C CYS A 91 -4.19 24.99 -23.23
N GLY A 92 -4.71 25.90 -24.06
CA GLY A 92 -3.91 26.55 -25.12
C GLY A 92 -3.61 25.57 -26.25
N ALA A 93 -2.33 25.49 -26.65
CA ALA A 93 -1.93 24.52 -27.65
C ALA A 93 -2.00 23.07 -27.13
N GLY A 94 -2.05 22.82 -25.80
CA GLY A 94 -2.02 21.47 -25.22
C GLY A 94 -3.33 20.99 -24.60
N HIS A 95 -3.28 19.79 -24.01
CA HIS A 95 -4.34 19.20 -23.19
C HIS A 95 -3.84 18.97 -21.75
N PHE A 96 -4.67 19.34 -20.79
CA PHE A 96 -4.51 19.00 -19.38
C PHE A 96 -5.26 17.71 -19.08
N TRP A 97 -4.55 16.69 -18.63
CA TRP A 97 -5.08 15.38 -18.31
C TRP A 97 -5.09 15.14 -16.81
N HIS A 98 -6.22 14.67 -16.30
CA HIS A 98 -6.36 14.18 -14.93
C HIS A 98 -6.47 12.65 -14.94
N LEU A 99 -5.54 11.99 -14.27
CA LEU A 99 -5.50 10.54 -14.05
C LEU A 99 -5.78 10.27 -12.58
N ALA A 100 -6.70 9.34 -12.29
CA ALA A 100 -7.04 8.98 -10.93
C ALA A 100 -7.31 7.49 -10.77
N ILE A 101 -6.82 6.93 -9.66
CA ILE A 101 -6.88 5.50 -9.34
C ILE A 101 -7.21 5.32 -7.87
N GLU A 102 -8.16 4.44 -7.60
CA GLU A 102 -8.53 3.99 -6.26
C GLU A 102 -8.09 2.53 -6.10
N ALA A 103 -7.45 2.22 -4.98
CA ALA A 103 -7.08 0.86 -4.59
C ALA A 103 -7.57 0.54 -3.19
N THR A 104 -8.22 -0.61 -3.04
CA THR A 104 -8.71 -1.11 -1.76
C THR A 104 -8.16 -2.50 -1.49
N ASP A 105 -7.62 -2.71 -0.29
CA ASP A 105 -7.26 -4.03 0.22
C ASP A 105 -8.42 -4.57 1.08
N PRO A 106 -9.21 -5.55 0.60
CA PRO A 106 -10.32 -6.10 1.38
C PRO A 106 -9.85 -6.92 2.59
N GLY A 107 -8.57 -7.34 2.65
CA GLY A 107 -8.03 -8.07 3.80
C GLY A 107 -7.75 -7.18 5.01
N THR A 108 -7.55 -5.89 4.78
CA THR A 108 -7.24 -4.89 5.83
C THR A 108 -8.23 -3.73 5.87
N GLU A 109 -9.20 -3.70 4.95
CA GLU A 109 -10.15 -2.59 4.70
C GLU A 109 -9.46 -1.25 4.43
N LEU A 110 -8.18 -1.28 4.05
CA LEU A 110 -7.42 -0.08 3.71
C LEU A 110 -7.75 0.36 2.29
N THR A 111 -8.05 1.65 2.13
CA THR A 111 -8.26 2.28 0.82
C THR A 111 -7.23 3.40 0.63
N THR A 112 -6.67 3.48 -0.57
CA THR A 112 -5.81 4.58 -1.01
C THR A 112 -6.27 5.08 -2.37
N ALA A 113 -6.13 6.39 -2.60
CA ALA A 113 -6.36 7.02 -3.87
C ALA A 113 -5.07 7.68 -4.34
N GLY A 114 -4.77 7.56 -5.62
CA GLY A 114 -3.65 8.22 -6.27
C GLY A 114 -4.13 9.02 -7.47
N GLU A 115 -3.66 10.25 -7.58
CA GLU A 115 -3.98 11.16 -8.68
C GLU A 115 -2.69 11.66 -9.34
N ARG A 116 -2.77 11.93 -10.65
CA ARG A 116 -1.68 12.56 -11.41
C ARG A 116 -2.26 13.49 -12.48
N PHE A 117 -1.65 14.67 -12.58
CA PHE A 117 -1.99 15.66 -13.59
C PHE A 117 -0.88 15.75 -14.62
N LEU A 118 -1.23 15.82 -15.90
CA LEU A 118 -0.30 15.89 -17.02
C LEU A 118 -0.71 17.02 -17.96
N ILE A 119 0.27 17.74 -18.51
CA ILE A 119 0.04 18.68 -19.61
C ILE A 119 0.78 18.14 -20.83
N LEU A 120 0.04 17.82 -21.89
CA LEU A 120 0.60 17.33 -23.14
C LEU A 120 0.37 18.36 -24.24
N MET A 121 1.47 18.85 -24.82
CA MET A 121 1.41 19.67 -26.02
C MET A 121 1.41 18.75 -27.24
N PRO A 122 0.64 19.05 -28.31
CA PRO A 122 0.74 18.37 -29.57
C PRO A 122 2.18 18.52 -30.06
N GLN A 123 2.83 17.40 -30.37
CA GLN A 123 4.09 17.46 -31.09
C GLN A 123 3.77 17.96 -32.51
N GLU A 124 4.22 19.17 -32.83
CA GLU A 124 4.33 19.59 -34.22
C GLU A 124 5.28 18.60 -34.91
N ALA A 125 4.81 17.95 -35.98
CA ALA A 125 5.69 17.15 -36.82
C ALA A 125 6.80 18.08 -37.35
N PRO A 126 8.07 17.67 -37.34
CA PRO A 126 9.13 18.49 -37.91
C PRO A 126 8.81 18.78 -39.38
N GLU A 127 8.66 20.05 -39.72
CA GLU A 127 8.53 20.50 -41.11
C GLU A 127 9.81 20.12 -41.86
N GLY A 128 9.69 19.24 -42.85
CA GLY A 128 10.79 18.72 -43.67
C GLY A 128 10.87 17.20 -43.50
N GLU A 129 10.56 16.40 -44.51
CA GLU A 129 11.28 16.38 -45.78
C GLU A 129 10.38 15.71 -46.84
N ALA A 130 9.99 16.45 -47.88
CA ALA A 130 9.42 15.88 -49.09
C ALA A 130 10.48 15.91 -50.19
N PRO A 131 10.91 14.75 -50.73
CA PRO A 131 11.34 14.66 -52.11
C PRO A 131 10.14 14.53 -53.07
#